data_AF-A0A1W9R237-F1
#
_entry.id   AF-A0A1W9R237-F1
#
_cell.length_a   1.000
_cell.length_b   1.000
_cell.length_c   1.000
_cell.angle_alpha   90.00
_cell.angle_beta   90.00
_cell.angle_gamma   90.00
#
_symmetry.space_group_name_H-M   'P 1'
#
loop_
_entity.id
_entity.type
_entity.pdbx_description
1 polymer ?
#
loop_
_entity_poly.entity_id
_entity_poly.type
_entity_poly.pdbx_seq_one_letter_code
_entity_poly.pdbx_strand_id
1 'polypeptide(L)' 'MKNVLVFLFLTGLVLSGFSQNEYIEKCFVNNAVKWDVISTKGGIEDFTITDSDGNTWNLYEQLDLGKTVFLDLFETG' A
#
# COMPACT_ATOMS: atom_id res chain seq x y z
N MET A 1 -12.21 -5.80 -45.94
CA MET A 1 -12.44 -6.74 -44.81
C MET A 1 -11.14 -7.17 -44.11
N LYS A 2 -10.04 -7.45 -44.82
CA LYS A 2 -8.75 -7.82 -44.23
C LYS A 2 -8.18 -6.83 -43.20
N ASN A 3 -8.34 -5.52 -43.43
CA ASN A 3 -7.76 -4.49 -42.55
C ASN A 3 -8.58 -4.26 -41.26
N VAL A 4 -9.86 -4.64 -41.24
CA VAL A 4 -10.73 -4.52 -40.06
C VAL A 4 -10.37 -5.60 -39.03
N LEU A 5 -10.00 -6.79 -39.50
CA LEU A 5 -9.56 -7.89 -38.64
C LEU A 5 -8.25 -7.58 -37.91
N VAL A 6 -7.32 -6.88 -38.57
CA VAL A 6 -6.04 -6.47 -37.95
C VAL A 6 -6.26 -5.47 -36.84
N PHE A 7 -7.18 -4.51 -37.03
CA PHE A 7 -7.52 -3.52 -36.00
C PHE A 7 -8.16 -4.17 -34.76
N LEU A 8 -9.06 -5.15 -34.94
CA LEU A 8 -9.66 -5.91 -33.84
C LEU A 8 -8.64 -6.77 -33.09
N PHE A 9 -7.64 -7.31 -33.80
CA PHE A 9 -6.59 -8.10 -33.19
C PHE A 9 -5.62 -7.24 -32.36
N LEU A 10 -5.30 -6.02 -32.83
CA LEU A 10 -4.45 -5.10 -32.07
C LEU A 10 -5.14 -4.55 -30.83
N THR A 11 -6.43 -4.22 -30.87
CA THR A 11 -7.14 -3.68 -29.70
C THR A 11 -7.37 -4.71 -28.60
N GLY A 12 -7.54 -6.00 -28.95
CA GLY A 12 -7.67 -7.09 -27.98
C GLY A 12 -6.40 -7.36 -27.18
N LEU A 13 -5.22 -7.13 -27.76
CA LEU A 13 -3.92 -7.33 -27.10
C LEU A 13 -3.58 -6.24 -26.07
N VAL A 14 -4.15 -5.04 -26.19
CA VAL A 14 -3.90 -3.95 -25.23
C VAL A 14 -4.72 -4.10 -23.96
N LEU A 15 -5.85 -4.83 -24.00
CA LEU A 15 -6.76 -5.01 -22.87
C LEU A 15 -6.36 -6.16 -21.92
N SER A 16 -5.49 -7.08 -22.35
CA SER A 16 -4.99 -8.18 -21.49
C SER A 16 -3.75 -7.81 -20.65
N GLY A 17 -3.24 -6.57 -20.80
CA GLY A 17 -2.00 -6.11 -20.15
C GLY A 17 -2.13 -5.62 -18.70
N PHE A 18 -3.34 -5.56 -18.13
CA PHE A 18 -3.56 -5.09 -16.76
C PHE A 18 -4.36 -6.12 -15.94
N SER A 19 -3.81 -7.32 -15.75
CA SER A 19 -4.18 -8.13 -14.60
C SER A 19 -3.04 -8.04 -13.59
N GLN A 20 -2.98 -6.92 -12.87
CA GLN A 20 -2.23 -6.88 -11.63
C GLN A 20 -3.09 -7.62 -10.61
N ASN A 21 -2.82 -8.92 -10.46
CA ASN A 21 -3.32 -9.67 -9.33
C ASN A 21 -2.63 -9.10 -8.08
N GLU A 22 -3.37 -8.33 -7.29
CA GLU A 22 -2.93 -7.91 -5.95
C GLU A 22 -2.83 -9.16 -5.07
N TYR A 23 -1.74 -9.90 -5.22
CA TYR A 23 -1.33 -10.84 -4.21
C TYR A 23 -0.61 -10.02 -3.14
N ILE A 24 -1.36 -9.60 -2.11
CA ILE A 24 -0.75 -9.11 -0.88
C ILE A 24 0.00 -10.30 -0.28
N GLU A 25 1.27 -10.43 -0.64
CA GLU A 25 2.19 -11.33 0.04
C GLU A 25 2.37 -10.77 1.45
N LYS A 26 1.57 -11.27 2.38
CA LYS A 26 1.81 -11.02 3.80
C LYS A 26 3.13 -11.71 4.13
N CYS A 27 4.21 -10.94 4.19
CA CYS A 27 5.49 -11.38 4.72
C CYS A 27 5.31 -11.73 6.21
N PHE A 28 4.83 -12.94 6.49
CA PHE A 28 4.86 -13.52 7.82
C PHE A 28 6.30 -13.96 8.09
N VAL A 29 7.06 -13.09 8.75
CA VAL A 29 8.33 -13.47 9.36
C VAL A 29 8.00 -14.43 10.49
N ASN A 30 8.35 -15.70 10.28
CA ASN A 30 8.24 -16.76 11.27
C ASN A 30 9.15 -16.46 12.47
N ASN A 31 8.61 -15.81 13.50
CA ASN A 31 8.89 -16.10 14.90
C ASN A 31 8.03 -15.21 15.82
N ALA A 32 6.93 -15.80 16.30
CA ALA A 32 6.38 -15.61 17.65
C ALA A 32 6.44 -14.20 18.27
N VAL A 33 5.91 -13.20 17.59
CA VAL A 33 5.10 -12.18 18.26
C VAL A 33 3.80 -12.14 17.50
N LYS A 34 2.71 -12.51 18.18
CA LYS A 34 1.35 -12.27 17.67
C LYS A 34 1.10 -10.77 17.76
N TRP A 35 1.81 -9.99 16.94
CA TRP A 35 1.30 -8.72 16.50
C TRP A 35 0.04 -9.11 15.77
N ASP A 36 -1.09 -8.90 16.45
CA ASP A 36 -2.36 -8.80 15.79
C ASP A 36 -2.07 -7.82 14.66
N VAL A 37 -1.88 -8.33 13.45
CA VAL A 37 -1.86 -7.48 12.26
C VAL A 37 -3.22 -6.87 12.37
N ILE A 38 -3.28 -5.63 12.85
CA ILE A 38 -4.50 -4.88 12.94
C ILE A 38 -4.85 -4.66 11.47
N SER A 39 -5.48 -5.67 10.88
CA SER A 39 -6.25 -5.57 9.67
C SER A 39 -7.43 -4.76 10.14
N THR A 40 -7.20 -3.45 10.25
CA THR A 40 -8.13 -2.49 10.78
C THR A 40 -9.30 -2.49 9.81
N LYS A 41 -10.27 -3.35 10.07
CA LYS A 41 -11.61 -3.22 9.52
C LYS A 41 -12.22 -1.85 9.89
N GLY A 42 -11.58 -1.09 10.79
CA GLY A 42 -11.94 0.26 11.25
C GLY A 42 -10.90 1.39 11.06
N GLY A 43 -9.86 1.22 10.22
CA GLY A 43 -8.79 2.23 10.04
C GLY A 43 -7.79 2.36 11.21
N ILE A 44 -6.65 3.00 10.95
CA ILE A 44 -5.69 3.44 11.99
C ILE A 44 -6.23 4.76 12.59
N GLU A 45 -6.25 4.90 13.91
CA GLU A 45 -6.67 6.16 14.54
C GLU A 45 -5.72 7.31 14.17
N ASP A 46 -6.24 8.53 14.11
CA ASP A 46 -5.41 9.69 13.82
C ASP A 46 -4.43 9.94 14.98
N PHE A 47 -3.19 10.26 14.64
CA PHE A 47 -2.15 10.55 15.61
C PHE A 47 -1.15 11.58 15.08
N THR A 48 -0.45 12.18 16.03
CA THR A 48 0.60 13.17 15.79
C THR A 48 1.89 12.72 16.45
N ILE A 49 3.00 12.75 15.71
CA ILE A 49 4.35 12.41 16.20
C ILE A 49 5.25 13.64 16.11
N THR A 50 6.08 13.83 17.12
CA THR A 50 7.21 14.78 17.08
C THR A 50 8.50 14.01 16.85
N ASP A 51 9.26 14.38 15.82
CA ASP A 51 10.55 13.77 15.52
C ASP A 51 11.69 14.31 16.40
N SER A 52 12.89 13.77 16.22
CA SER A 52 14.08 14.17 16.97
C SER A 52 14.52 15.62 16.71
N ASP A 53 14.10 16.20 15.59
CA ASP A 53 14.41 17.57 15.20
C ASP A 53 13.34 18.56 15.72
N GLY A 54 12.30 18.05 16.39
CA GLY A 54 11.20 18.83 16.95
C GLY A 54 10.09 19.15 15.93
N ASN A 55 10.12 18.58 14.73
CA ASN A 55 9.03 18.75 13.77
C ASN A 55 7.85 17.85 14.14
N THR A 56 6.65 18.35 13.89
CA THR A 56 5.40 17.65 14.20
C THR A 56 4.74 17.17 12.91
N TRP A 57 4.30 15.92 12.92
CA TRP A 57 3.70 15.24 11.77
C TRP A 57 2.37 14.59 12.16
N ASN A 58 1.27 14.99 11.52
CA ASN A 58 -0.02 14.31 11.62
C ASN A 58 -0.15 13.23 10.54
N LEU A 59 -0.70 12.06 10.90
CA LEU A 59 -0.85 10.92 9.99
C LEU A 59 -1.63 11.29 8.73
N TYR A 60 -2.87 11.77 8.89
CA TYR A 60 -3.76 11.99 7.75
C TYR A 60 -3.34 13.17 6.91
N GLU A 61 -2.72 14.21 7.49
CA GLU A 61 -2.09 15.28 6.70
C GLU A 61 -0.99 14.74 5.77
N GLN A 62 -0.15 13.80 6.21
CA GLN A 62 0.88 13.22 5.34
C GLN A 62 0.28 12.32 4.25
N LEU A 63 -0.77 11.55 4.57
CA LEU A 63 -1.47 10.71 3.60
C LEU A 63 -2.22 11.55 2.55
N ASP A 64 -2.83 12.66 2.95
CA ASP A 64 -3.51 13.60 2.05
C ASP A 64 -2.54 14.28 1.06
N LEU A 65 -1.26 14.38 1.44
CA LEU A 65 -0.18 14.79 0.53
C LEU A 65 0.25 13.66 -0.44
N GLY A 66 -0.39 12.50 -0.40
CA GLY A 66 -0.08 11.34 -1.22
C GLY A 66 1.17 10.57 -0.78
N LYS A 67 1.66 10.79 0.45
CA LYS A 67 2.83 10.06 0.97
C LYS A 67 2.42 8.69 1.50
N THR A 68 3.37 7.76 1.49
CA THR A 68 3.26 6.49 2.21
C THR A 68 3.93 6.62 3.56
N VAL A 69 3.23 6.22 4.64
CA VAL A 69 3.74 6.25 6.01
C VAL A 69 4.09 4.83 6.45
N PHE A 70 5.33 4.64 6.90
CA PHE A 70 5.80 3.40 7.52
C PHE A 70 6.03 3.65 9.01
N LEU A 71 5.46 2.78 9.84
CA LEU A 71 5.64 2.80 11.29
C LEU A 71 6.45 1.59 11.72
N ASP A 72 7.54 1.84 12.42
CA ASP A 72 8.35 0.83 13.08
C ASP A 72 8.44 1.18 14.57
N LEU A 73 8.01 0.26 15.43
CA LEU A 73 7.90 0.46 16.87
C LEU A 73 8.88 -0.47 17.58
N PHE A 74 9.77 0.10 18.37
CA PHE A 74 10.77 -0.64 19.15
C PHE A 74 10.89 -0.08 20.56
N GLU A 75 11.34 -0.93 21.48
CA GLU A 75 11.62 -0.57 22.87
C GLU A 75 13.11 -0.27 23.04
N THR A 76 13.43 0.79 23.79
CA THR A 76 14.81 1.26 24.00
C THR A 76 15.38 0.86 25.37
N GLY A 77 15.03 -0.32 25.88
CA GLY A 77 15.42 -0.80 27.23
C GLY A 77 16.93 -0.88 27.47
#